data_AF-A0A919L794-F1
#
_entry.id   AF-A0A919L794-F1
#
_cell.length_a   1.000
_cell.length_b   1.000
_cell.length_c   1.000
_cell.angle_alpha   90.00
_cell.angle_beta   90.00
_cell.angle_gamma   90.00
#
_symmetry.space_group_name_H-M   'P 1'
#
loop_
_entity.id
_entity.type
_entity.pdbx_description
1 polymer ?
#
loop_
_entity_poly.entity_id
_entity_poly.type
_entity_poly.pdbx_seq_one_letter_code
_entity_poly.pdbx_strand_id
1 'polypeptide(L)'
;MSSNAVTLIAALIAALVSVVNLYMTAMFGRRAEMRVAHRELLARDLNELASAITQAIAVAHELNVIATTDGGAQRRRNWLDKANAVTRTVKTVRPRVRYQLWGLDEGLRTMARVPDWINHYVGDRADGGSAFVDEAGKLGRMLDEVIRRSYQRGAPPRWWEGRRVNRQAQRVRQTWERARAAHLSGDDGETNE
;
A
#
# COMPACT_ATOMS: atom_id res chain seq x y z
N MET A 1 10.88 -65.62 10.90
CA MET A 1 10.30 -64.55 11.75
C MET A 1 8.92 -64.99 12.22
N SER A 2 8.60 -64.85 13.51
CA SER A 2 7.26 -65.20 14.00
C SER A 2 6.24 -64.14 13.58
N SER A 3 5.01 -64.55 13.27
CA SER A 3 3.90 -63.66 12.91
C SER A 3 3.73 -62.51 13.92
N ASN A 4 3.91 -62.81 15.21
CA ASN A 4 3.79 -61.85 16.31
C ASN A 4 4.76 -60.67 16.20
N ALA A 5 6.00 -60.90 15.75
CA ALA A 5 6.98 -59.83 15.58
C ALA A 5 6.58 -58.86 14.46
N VAL A 6 5.99 -59.37 13.38
CA VAL A 6 5.50 -58.56 12.25
C VAL A 6 4.32 -57.70 12.69
N THR A 7 3.37 -58.26 13.43
CA THR A 7 2.20 -57.53 13.96
C THR A 7 2.62 -56.42 14.92
N LEU A 8 3.60 -56.67 15.81
CA LEU A 8 4.11 -55.66 16.74
C LEU A 8 4.75 -54.47 16.00
N ILE A 9 5.60 -54.76 15.00
CA ILE A 9 6.24 -53.73 14.18
C ILE A 9 5.17 -52.92 13.41
N ALA A 10 4.18 -53.60 12.82
CA ALA A 10 3.09 -52.94 12.10
C ALA A 10 2.27 -52.01 13.01
N ALA A 11 1.94 -52.45 14.23
CA ALA A 11 1.23 -51.63 15.20
C ALA A 11 2.03 -50.38 15.62
N LEU A 12 3.35 -50.53 15.78
CA LEU A 12 4.24 -49.43 16.15
C LEU A 12 4.37 -48.39 15.03
N ILE A 13 4.48 -48.85 13.77
CA ILE A 13 4.45 -47.97 12.60
C ILE A 13 3.10 -47.25 12.50
N ALA A 14 1.98 -47.96 12.68
CA ALA A 14 0.65 -47.36 12.65
C ALA A 14 0.47 -46.27 13.72
N ALA A 15 0.97 -46.51 14.94
CA ALA A 15 0.96 -45.52 16.01
C ALA A 15 1.77 -44.26 15.65
N LEU A 16 2.98 -44.44 15.09
CA LEU A 16 3.82 -43.31 14.65
C LEU A 16 3.15 -42.49 13.54
N VAL A 17 2.59 -43.16 12.53
CA VAL A 17 1.84 -42.49 11.44
C VAL A 17 0.66 -41.70 12.00
N SER A 18 -0.07 -42.26 12.97
CA SER A 18 -1.19 -41.59 13.64
C SER A 18 -0.74 -40.31 14.38
N VAL A 19 0.37 -40.37 15.13
CA VAL A 19 0.92 -39.20 15.84
C VAL A 19 1.36 -38.11 14.85
N VAL A 20 2.06 -38.48 13.77
CA VAL A 20 2.49 -37.53 12.73
C VAL A 20 1.28 -36.91 12.04
N ASN A 21 0.25 -37.69 11.73
CA ASN A 21 -0.98 -37.20 11.11
C ASN A 21 -1.73 -36.23 12.02
N LEU A 22 -1.85 -36.54 13.31
CA LEU A 22 -2.47 -35.66 14.30
C LEU A 22 -1.71 -34.33 14.40
N TYR A 23 -0.38 -34.38 14.48
CA TYR A 23 0.46 -33.19 14.51
C TYR A 23 0.29 -32.33 13.25
N MET A 24 0.34 -32.94 12.07
CA MET A 24 0.14 -32.25 10.79
C MET A 24 -1.25 -31.61 10.72
N THR A 25 -2.29 -32.34 11.11
CA THR A 25 -3.68 -31.86 11.14
C THR A 25 -3.82 -30.66 12.09
N ALA A 26 -3.27 -30.74 13.30
CA ALA A 26 -3.30 -29.63 14.27
C ALA A 26 -2.56 -28.39 13.74
N MET A 27 -1.41 -28.58 13.10
CA MET A 27 -0.63 -27.48 12.51
C MET A 27 -1.35 -26.83 11.33
N PHE A 28 -1.98 -27.63 10.45
CA PHE A 28 -2.77 -27.10 9.34
C PHE A 28 -4.05 -26.41 9.80
N GLY A 29 -4.71 -26.94 10.83
CA GLY A 29 -5.88 -26.32 11.48
C GLY A 29 -5.56 -24.92 12.01
N ARG A 30 -4.51 -24.80 12.83
CA ARG A 30 -4.04 -23.49 13.34
C ARG A 30 -3.73 -22.50 12.23
N ARG A 31 -3.07 -22.94 11.15
CA ARG A 31 -2.78 -22.08 10.00
C ARG A 31 -4.04 -21.70 9.22
N ALA A 32 -5.06 -22.55 9.16
CA ALA A 32 -6.34 -22.21 8.54
C ALA A 32 -7.09 -21.15 9.36
N GLU A 33 -7.17 -21.33 10.68
CA GLU A 33 -7.80 -20.37 11.60
C GLU A 33 -7.14 -18.99 11.53
N MET A 34 -5.81 -18.93 11.61
CA MET A 34 -5.07 -17.67 11.49
C MET A 34 -5.32 -16.97 10.16
N ARG A 35 -5.48 -17.73 9.06
CA ARG A 35 -5.80 -17.17 7.74
C ARG A 35 -7.21 -16.58 7.69
N VAL A 36 -8.18 -17.24 8.32
CA VAL A 36 -9.55 -16.75 8.42
C VAL A 36 -9.58 -15.48 9.27
N ALA A 37 -8.95 -15.48 10.44
CA ALA A 37 -8.89 -14.33 11.33
C ALA A 37 -8.24 -13.11 10.63
N HIS A 38 -7.12 -13.32 9.92
CA HIS A 38 -6.46 -12.25 9.16
C HIS A 38 -7.38 -11.65 8.08
N ARG A 39 -8.08 -12.50 7.31
CA ARG A 39 -9.01 -12.05 6.28
C ARG A 39 -10.18 -11.29 6.87
N GLU A 40 -10.74 -11.75 7.98
CA GLU A 40 -11.87 -11.10 8.64
C GLU A 40 -11.48 -9.70 9.13
N LEU A 41 -10.31 -9.58 9.78
CA LEU A 41 -9.79 -8.28 10.23
C LEU A 41 -9.55 -7.33 9.06
N LEU A 42 -8.92 -7.81 7.98
CA LEU A 42 -8.60 -6.97 6.82
C LEU A 42 -9.84 -6.60 6.00
N ALA A 43 -10.84 -7.51 5.88
CA ALA A 43 -12.04 -7.30 5.07
C ALA A 43 -12.84 -6.06 5.50
N ARG A 44 -12.85 -5.74 6.80
CA ARG A 44 -13.57 -4.59 7.36
C ARG A 44 -13.08 -3.26 6.77
N ASP A 45 -11.78 -3.13 6.56
CA ASP A 45 -11.13 -1.90 6.09
C ASP A 45 -10.74 -1.95 4.61
N LEU A 46 -10.77 -3.12 3.97
CA LEU A 46 -10.20 -3.36 2.64
C LEU A 46 -10.81 -2.44 1.56
N ASN A 47 -12.14 -2.35 1.53
CA ASN A 47 -12.84 -1.55 0.53
C ASN A 47 -12.58 -0.05 0.71
N GLU A 48 -12.58 0.42 1.96
CA GLU A 48 -12.30 1.82 2.28
C GLU A 48 -10.85 2.18 1.93
N LEU A 49 -9.90 1.29 2.24
CA LEU A 49 -8.49 1.46 1.93
C LEU A 49 -8.22 1.50 0.42
N ALA A 50 -8.73 0.52 -0.33
CA ALA A 50 -8.55 0.43 -1.78
C ALA A 50 -9.17 1.64 -2.50
N SER A 51 -10.36 2.06 -2.06
CA SER A 51 -11.03 3.26 -2.56
C SER A 51 -10.20 4.51 -2.27
N ALA A 52 -9.69 4.67 -1.05
CA ALA A 52 -8.89 5.83 -0.67
C ALA A 52 -7.56 5.91 -1.44
N ILE A 53 -6.88 4.78 -1.69
CA ILE A 53 -5.66 4.73 -2.51
C ILE A 53 -5.97 5.18 -3.95
N THR A 54 -7.01 4.62 -4.56
CA THR A 54 -7.40 4.95 -5.93
C THR A 54 -7.80 6.42 -6.06
N GLN A 55 -8.61 6.92 -5.12
CA GLN A 55 -9.03 8.31 -5.10
C GLN A 55 -7.86 9.27 -4.89
N ALA A 56 -6.86 8.92 -4.08
CA ALA A 56 -5.68 9.77 -3.88
C ALA A 56 -4.90 9.98 -5.19
N ILE A 57 -4.75 8.93 -6.00
CA ILE A 57 -4.11 9.01 -7.32
C ILE A 57 -4.97 9.82 -8.28
N ALA A 58 -6.27 9.55 -8.34
CA ALA A 58 -7.20 10.23 -9.25
C ALA A 58 -7.26 11.73 -8.97
N VAL A 59 -7.37 12.13 -7.69
CA VAL A 59 -7.32 13.53 -7.28
C VAL A 59 -5.99 14.17 -7.66
N ALA A 60 -4.88 13.46 -7.46
CA ALA A 60 -3.57 14.01 -7.80
C ALA A 60 -3.38 14.21 -9.31
N HIS A 61 -3.86 13.27 -10.12
CA HIS A 61 -3.89 13.40 -11.57
C HIS A 61 -4.74 14.60 -12.00
N GLU A 62 -5.95 14.75 -11.48
CA GLU A 62 -6.83 15.88 -11.85
C GLU A 62 -6.28 17.23 -11.41
N LEU A 63 -5.67 17.31 -10.22
CA LEU A 63 -4.98 18.53 -9.78
C LEU A 63 -3.80 18.86 -10.69
N ASN A 64 -3.04 17.86 -11.15
CA ASN A 64 -1.98 18.07 -12.13
C ASN A 64 -2.53 18.59 -13.47
N VAL A 65 -3.60 17.99 -13.99
CA VAL A 65 -4.24 18.43 -15.24
C VAL A 65 -4.73 19.89 -15.11
N ILE A 66 -5.39 20.22 -14.00
CA ILE A 66 -5.88 21.58 -13.72
C ILE A 66 -4.72 22.58 -13.61
N ALA A 67 -3.56 22.16 -13.09
CA ALA A 67 -2.38 23.03 -13.02
C ALA A 67 -1.78 23.32 -14.39
N THR A 68 -1.89 22.38 -15.34
CA THR A 68 -1.35 22.53 -16.71
C THR A 68 -2.33 23.11 -17.73
N THR A 69 -3.60 23.32 -17.33
CA THR A 69 -4.65 23.86 -18.21
C THR A 69 -5.24 25.11 -17.57
N ASP A 70 -5.97 25.92 -18.32
CA ASP A 70 -6.76 27.06 -17.79
C ASP A 70 -7.99 26.58 -16.99
N GLY A 71 -7.75 25.70 -16.01
CA GLY A 71 -8.75 25.20 -15.10
C GLY A 71 -9.17 26.31 -14.15
N GLY A 72 -10.38 26.84 -14.32
CA GLY A 72 -10.91 27.91 -13.49
C GLY A 72 -10.81 27.63 -11.98
N ALA A 73 -10.60 28.68 -11.18
CA ALA A 73 -10.36 28.60 -9.73
C ALA A 73 -11.42 27.82 -8.95
N GLN A 74 -12.67 27.77 -9.43
CA GLN A 74 -13.73 26.97 -8.82
C GLN A 74 -13.49 25.47 -8.99
N ARG A 75 -13.06 25.01 -10.18
CA ARG A 75 -12.73 23.61 -10.44
C ARG A 75 -11.59 23.16 -9.55
N ARG A 76 -10.54 23.98 -9.42
CA ARG A 76 -9.41 23.71 -8.52
C ARG A 76 -9.86 23.54 -7.07
N ARG A 77 -10.66 24.47 -6.54
CA ARG A 77 -11.21 24.39 -5.17
C ARG A 77 -11.98 23.10 -4.91
N ASN A 78 -12.87 22.70 -5.82
CA ASN A 78 -13.64 21.46 -5.68
C ASN A 78 -12.73 20.21 -5.58
N TRP A 79 -11.62 20.18 -6.32
CA TRP A 79 -10.66 19.07 -6.24
C TRP A 79 -9.79 19.10 -4.99
N LEU A 80 -9.50 20.28 -4.44
CA LEU A 80 -8.84 20.41 -3.14
C LEU A 80 -9.70 19.92 -1.98
N ASP A 81 -11.02 20.17 -2.03
CA ASP A 81 -11.93 19.63 -1.02
C ASP A 81 -11.96 18.09 -1.06
N LYS A 82 -11.96 17.51 -2.26
CA LYS A 82 -11.81 16.06 -2.46
C LYS A 82 -10.46 15.55 -1.95
N ALA A 83 -9.37 16.26 -2.24
CA ALA A 83 -8.04 15.94 -1.71
C ALA A 83 -8.05 15.85 -0.17
N ASN A 84 -8.61 16.86 0.49
CA ASN A 84 -8.73 16.92 1.94
C ASN A 84 -9.60 15.80 2.52
N ALA A 85 -10.68 15.41 1.82
CA ALA A 85 -11.50 14.27 2.21
C ALA A 85 -10.71 12.95 2.13
N VAL A 86 -10.06 12.70 0.99
CA VAL A 86 -9.26 11.49 0.77
C VAL A 86 -8.10 11.38 1.77
N THR A 87 -7.36 12.48 1.97
CA THR A 87 -6.26 12.54 2.94
C THR A 87 -6.74 12.20 4.35
N ARG A 88 -7.93 12.68 4.75
CA ARG A 88 -8.55 12.32 6.03
C ARG A 88 -8.89 10.84 6.09
N THR A 89 -9.52 10.28 5.06
CA THR A 89 -9.84 8.85 4.98
C THR A 89 -8.58 7.99 5.14
N VAL A 90 -7.51 8.26 4.38
CA VAL A 90 -6.26 7.49 4.50
C VAL A 90 -5.66 7.62 5.91
N LYS A 91 -5.66 8.83 6.49
CA LYS A 91 -5.17 9.06 7.87
C LYS A 91 -5.98 8.30 8.93
N THR A 92 -7.29 8.14 8.72
CA THR A 92 -8.19 7.39 9.61
C THR A 92 -8.04 5.87 9.46
N VAL A 93 -7.96 5.37 8.22
CA VAL A 93 -7.86 3.93 7.94
C VAL A 93 -6.48 3.37 8.31
N ARG A 94 -5.40 4.12 8.03
CA ARG A 94 -4.01 3.68 8.26
C ARG A 94 -3.75 3.08 9.65
N PRO A 95 -4.12 3.72 10.79
CA PRO A 95 -3.89 3.14 12.10
C PRO A 95 -4.69 1.86 12.35
N ARG A 96 -5.89 1.71 11.75
CA ARG A 96 -6.73 0.52 11.92
C ARG A 96 -6.11 -0.72 11.25
N VAL A 97 -5.48 -0.52 10.10
CA VAL A 97 -4.85 -1.60 9.31
C VAL A 97 -3.36 -1.82 9.61
N ARG A 98 -2.76 -1.03 10.51
CA ARG A 98 -1.30 -1.00 10.75
C ARG A 98 -0.71 -2.38 11.08
N TYR A 99 -1.40 -3.16 11.89
CA TYR A 99 -0.91 -4.46 12.35
C TYR A 99 -1.13 -5.57 11.32
N GLN A 100 -2.26 -5.54 10.60
CA GLN A 100 -2.59 -6.48 9.54
C GLN A 100 -1.70 -6.25 8.30
N LEU A 101 -1.34 -5.00 8.02
CA LEU A 101 -0.51 -4.58 6.90
C LEU A 101 0.87 -4.08 7.36
N TRP A 102 1.46 -4.81 8.31
CA TRP A 102 2.79 -4.47 8.83
C TRP A 102 3.81 -4.25 7.70
N GLY A 103 4.55 -3.16 7.80
CA GLY A 103 5.56 -2.77 6.80
C GLY A 103 5.03 -1.95 5.62
N LEU A 104 3.71 -1.67 5.52
CA LEU A 104 3.13 -0.78 4.51
C LEU A 104 2.82 0.63 5.02
N ASP A 105 3.03 0.90 6.31
CA ASP A 105 2.72 2.18 6.97
C ASP A 105 3.31 3.38 6.23
N GLU A 106 4.54 3.25 5.74
CA GLU A 106 5.22 4.33 5.04
C GLU A 106 4.66 4.60 3.64
N GLY A 107 4.26 3.54 2.92
CA GLY A 107 3.54 3.66 1.65
C GLY A 107 2.20 4.36 1.83
N LEU A 108 1.42 3.94 2.83
CA LEU A 108 0.13 4.56 3.15
C LEU A 108 0.27 6.00 3.64
N ARG A 109 1.27 6.30 4.48
CA ARG A 109 1.58 7.67 4.91
C ARG A 109 1.94 8.55 3.72
N THR A 110 2.70 8.02 2.76
CA THR A 110 3.10 8.76 1.56
C THR A 110 1.90 9.00 0.67
N MET A 111 1.03 8.01 0.43
CA MET A 111 -0.23 8.19 -0.30
C MET A 111 -1.14 9.26 0.31
N ALA A 112 -1.20 9.35 1.64
CA ALA A 112 -1.98 10.39 2.33
C ALA A 112 -1.43 11.81 2.11
N ARG A 113 -0.19 11.96 1.65
CA ARG A 113 0.44 13.27 1.38
C ARG A 113 0.46 13.62 -0.11
N VAL A 114 0.22 12.64 -0.99
CA VAL A 114 0.27 12.84 -2.45
C VAL A 114 -0.64 13.99 -2.92
N PRO A 115 -1.92 14.09 -2.48
CA PRO A 115 -2.79 15.20 -2.88
C PRO A 115 -2.28 16.57 -2.39
N ASP A 116 -1.71 16.63 -1.18
CA ASP A 116 -1.16 17.87 -0.63
C ASP A 116 0.10 18.29 -1.41
N TRP A 117 0.97 17.33 -1.73
CA TRP A 117 2.21 17.56 -2.46
C TRP A 117 2.00 18.08 -3.88
N ILE A 118 1.02 17.53 -4.62
CA ILE A 118 0.71 18.02 -5.97
C ILE A 118 0.02 19.39 -5.95
N ASN A 119 -0.74 19.73 -4.90
CA ASN A 119 -1.31 21.08 -4.79
C ASN A 119 -0.21 22.16 -4.66
N HIS A 120 0.93 21.82 -4.05
CA HIS A 120 2.08 22.70 -3.96
C HIS A 120 2.95 22.74 -5.23
N TYR A 121 2.69 21.88 -6.22
CA TYR A 121 3.37 21.91 -7.52
C TYR A 121 2.86 23.02 -8.46
N VAL A 122 1.71 23.64 -8.15
CA VAL A 122 0.97 24.52 -9.06
C VAL A 122 1.58 25.93 -9.19
N GLY A 123 2.90 26.05 -9.03
CA GLY A 123 3.64 27.30 -9.14
C GLY A 123 4.16 27.55 -10.54
N ASP A 124 4.88 26.58 -11.13
CA ASP A 124 5.50 26.82 -12.44
C ASP A 124 5.98 25.55 -13.14
N ARG A 125 5.82 25.52 -14.47
CA ARG A 125 6.42 24.60 -15.46
C ARG A 125 6.16 23.08 -15.32
N ALA A 126 5.01 22.69 -15.86
CA ALA A 126 4.55 21.47 -16.56
C ALA A 126 5.24 20.08 -16.44
N ASP A 127 6.55 19.94 -16.24
CA ASP A 127 7.22 18.63 -16.46
C ASP A 127 7.37 17.78 -15.19
N GLY A 128 7.53 18.41 -14.02
CA GLY A 128 7.76 17.68 -12.78
C GLY A 128 6.52 16.99 -12.21
N GLY A 129 5.32 17.53 -12.50
CA GLY A 129 4.05 17.06 -11.93
C GLY A 129 3.61 15.70 -12.50
N SER A 130 3.78 15.50 -13.81
CA SER A 130 3.46 14.23 -14.48
C SER A 130 4.32 13.08 -13.95
N ALA A 131 5.65 13.28 -13.86
CA ALA A 131 6.57 12.31 -13.29
C ALA A 131 6.25 11.96 -11.83
N PHE A 132 5.83 12.95 -11.03
CA PHE A 132 5.38 12.73 -9.66
C PHE A 132 4.10 11.89 -9.61
N VAL A 133 3.09 12.24 -10.40
CA VAL A 133 1.82 11.48 -10.49
C VAL A 133 2.07 10.04 -10.96
N ASP A 134 2.99 9.83 -11.90
CA ASP A 134 3.37 8.50 -12.36
C ASP A 134 4.00 7.65 -11.26
N GLU A 135 4.96 8.22 -10.50
CA GLU A 135 5.57 7.52 -9.37
C GLU A 135 4.55 7.22 -8.26
N ALA A 136 3.62 8.15 -8.00
CA ALA A 136 2.51 7.94 -7.06
C ALA A 136 1.55 6.84 -7.54
N GLY A 137 1.24 6.80 -8.84
CA GLY A 137 0.45 5.74 -9.46
C GLY A 137 1.12 4.37 -9.35
N LYS A 138 2.44 4.29 -9.54
CA LYS A 138 3.23 3.07 -9.30
C LYS A 138 3.17 2.63 -7.83
N LEU A 139 3.24 3.58 -6.88
CA LEU A 139 3.10 3.30 -5.45
C LEU A 139 1.72 2.73 -5.13
N GLY A 140 0.65 3.36 -5.61
CA GLY A 140 -0.72 2.91 -5.38
C GLY A 140 -0.98 1.50 -5.92
N ARG A 141 -0.61 1.23 -7.19
CA ARG A 141 -0.70 -0.12 -7.78
C ARG A 141 0.08 -1.17 -6.97
N MET A 142 1.24 -0.80 -6.42
CA MET A 142 2.04 -1.70 -5.61
C MET A 142 1.39 -1.97 -4.24
N LEU A 143 0.81 -0.96 -3.61
CA LEU A 143 0.04 -1.11 -2.38
C LEU A 143 -1.15 -2.04 -2.60
N ASP A 144 -1.96 -1.79 -3.63
CA ASP A 144 -3.13 -2.61 -3.96
C ASP A 144 -2.74 -4.07 -4.19
N GLU A 145 -1.67 -4.31 -4.96
CA GLU A 145 -1.20 -5.65 -5.23
C GLU A 145 -0.72 -6.38 -3.96
N VAL A 146 0.03 -5.70 -3.08
CA VAL A 146 0.51 -6.31 -1.84
C VAL A 146 -0.65 -6.56 -0.87
N ILE A 147 -1.60 -5.64 -0.76
CA ILE A 147 -2.80 -5.77 0.07
C ILE A 147 -3.65 -6.94 -0.44
N ARG A 148 -3.89 -7.02 -1.75
CA ARG A 148 -4.62 -8.12 -2.39
C ARG A 148 -3.95 -9.47 -2.11
N ARG A 149 -2.63 -9.57 -2.26
CA ARG A 149 -1.88 -10.80 -1.94
C ARG A 149 -1.92 -11.15 -0.47
N SER A 150 -1.86 -10.17 0.43
CA SER A 150 -2.00 -10.35 1.88
C SER A 150 -3.37 -10.95 2.22
N TYR A 151 -4.43 -10.38 1.67
CA TYR A 151 -5.80 -10.88 1.80
C TYR A 151 -5.98 -12.31 1.26
N GLN A 152 -5.54 -12.55 0.01
CA GLN A 152 -5.65 -13.86 -0.63
C GLN A 152 -4.91 -14.95 0.16
N ARG A 153 -3.68 -14.66 0.63
CA ARG A 153 -2.90 -15.59 1.45
C ARG A 153 -3.48 -15.77 2.86
N GLY A 154 -4.23 -14.81 3.38
CA GLY A 154 -4.64 -14.76 4.78
C GLY A 154 -3.45 -14.55 5.71
N ALA A 155 -2.46 -13.76 5.30
CA ALA A 155 -1.27 -13.51 6.09
C ALA A 155 -0.75 -12.10 5.84
N PRO A 156 -0.05 -11.48 6.81
CA PRO A 156 0.56 -10.17 6.62
C PRO A 156 1.50 -10.11 5.40
N PRO A 157 1.75 -8.91 4.86
CA PRO A 157 2.76 -8.71 3.83
C PRO A 157 4.12 -9.28 4.24
N ARG A 158 4.84 -9.88 3.29
CA ARG A 158 6.21 -10.34 3.52
C ARG A 158 7.11 -9.12 3.69
N TRP A 159 8.18 -9.28 4.47
CA TRP A 159 9.13 -8.19 4.73
C TRP A 159 9.69 -7.56 3.44
N TRP A 160 9.90 -8.36 2.38
CA TRP A 160 10.41 -7.85 1.10
C TRP A 160 9.34 -7.08 0.31
N GLU A 161 8.06 -7.42 0.46
CA GLU A 161 6.95 -6.64 -0.11
C GLU A 161 6.89 -5.27 0.54
N GLY A 162 6.99 -5.22 1.88
CA GLY A 162 7.09 -3.97 2.64
C GLY A 162 8.30 -3.14 2.22
N ARG A 163 9.50 -3.75 2.12
CA ARG A 163 10.70 -3.03 1.63
C ARG A 163 10.52 -2.48 0.22
N ARG A 164 9.88 -3.22 -0.69
CA ARG A 164 9.62 -2.76 -2.06
C ARG A 164 8.67 -1.56 -2.08
N VAL A 165 7.59 -1.59 -1.29
CA VAL A 165 6.67 -0.46 -1.12
C VAL A 165 7.38 0.75 -0.52
N ASN A 166 8.21 0.56 0.50
CA ASN A 166 8.95 1.65 1.14
C ASN A 166 9.96 2.30 0.19
N ARG A 167 10.67 1.51 -0.63
CA ARG A 167 11.54 2.04 -1.69
C ARG A 167 10.75 2.86 -2.71
N GLN A 168 9.57 2.39 -3.11
CA GLN A 168 8.72 3.16 -4.03
C GLN A 168 8.19 4.44 -3.38
N ALA A 169 7.83 4.41 -2.10
CA ALA A 169 7.43 5.59 -1.34
C ALA A 169 8.57 6.63 -1.24
N GLN A 170 9.80 6.17 -1.06
CA GLN A 170 10.99 7.04 -1.12
C GLN A 170 11.17 7.67 -2.50
N ARG A 171 10.94 6.93 -3.60
CA ARG A 171 11.00 7.50 -4.96
C ARG A 171 9.97 8.60 -5.18
N VAL A 172 8.74 8.41 -4.72
CA VAL A 172 7.69 9.46 -4.78
C VAL A 172 8.17 10.74 -4.07
N ARG A 173 8.75 10.61 -2.88
CA ARG A 173 9.33 11.75 -2.13
C ARG A 173 10.46 12.42 -2.87
N GLN A 174 11.43 11.65 -3.34
CA GLN A 174 12.58 12.17 -4.06
C GLN A 174 12.17 12.88 -5.36
N THR A 175 11.13 12.41 -6.05
CA THR A 175 10.60 13.09 -7.23
C THR A 175 9.97 14.43 -6.86
N TRP A 176 9.18 14.48 -5.78
CA TRP A 176 8.64 15.75 -5.26
C TRP A 176 9.72 16.72 -4.79
N GLU A 177 10.70 16.23 -4.01
CA GLU A 177 11.81 17.05 -3.49
C GLU A 177 12.67 17.62 -4.62
N ARG A 178 12.99 16.82 -5.65
CA ARG A 178 13.75 17.29 -6.81
C ARG A 178 13.01 18.38 -7.57
N ALA A 179 11.72 18.21 -7.80
CA ALA A 179 10.95 19.23 -8.50
C ALA A 179 10.75 20.49 -7.66
N ARG A 180 10.53 20.34 -6.35
CA ARG A 180 10.48 21.47 -5.42
C ARG A 180 11.81 22.24 -5.40
N ALA A 181 12.94 21.53 -5.39
CA ALA A 181 14.25 22.16 -5.43
C ALA A 181 14.48 22.91 -6.76
N ALA A 182 14.11 22.30 -7.89
CA ALA A 182 14.20 22.93 -9.20
C ALA A 182 13.37 24.22 -9.29
N HIS A 183 12.17 24.23 -8.69
CA HIS A 183 11.33 25.43 -8.60
C HIS A 183 12.00 26.54 -7.78
N LEU A 184 12.58 26.21 -6.61
CA LEU A 184 13.27 27.19 -5.78
C LEU A 184 14.55 27.73 -6.42
N SER A 185 15.28 26.93 -7.20
CA SER A 185 16.51 27.37 -7.89
C SER A 185 16.25 28.17 -9.17
N GLY A 186 15.05 28.08 -9.75
CA GLY A 186 14.68 28.79 -10.98
C GLY A 186 14.27 30.25 -10.76
N ASP A 187 14.06 30.65 -9.50
CA ASP A 187 13.58 31.99 -9.10
C ASP A 187 14.74 32.99 -8.88
N ASP A 188 16.00 32.53 -8.90
CA ASP A 188 17.18 33.35 -8.62
C ASP A 188 17.78 34.06 -9.87
N GLY A 189 17.13 33.98 -11.05
CA GLY A 189 17.74 34.37 -12.33
C GLY A 189 17.04 35.46 -13.17
N GLU A 190 15.81 35.84 -12.88
CA GLU A 190 15.03 36.80 -13.70
C GLU A 190 14.76 38.13 -12.96
N THR A 191 15.78 38.69 -12.30
CA THR A 191 15.78 40.11 -11.91
C THR A 191 17.05 40.79 -12.41
N ASN A 192 17.07 41.13 -13.70
CA ASN A 192 17.66 42.35 -14.26
C ASN A 192 17.61 42.29 -15.79
N GLU A 193 16.57 42.87 -16.38
CA GLU A 193 16.65 43.68 -17.59
C GLU A 193 15.44 44.63 -17.66
#